data_AF-S6HV08-F1
#
_entry.id   AF-S6HV08-F1
#
_cell.length_a   1.000
_cell.length_b   1.000
_cell.length_c   1.000
_cell.angle_alpha   90.00
_cell.angle_beta   90.00
_cell.angle_gamma   90.00
#
_symmetry.space_group_name_H-M   'P 1'
#
loop_
_entity.id
_entity.type
_entity.pdbx_description
1 polymer ?
#
loop_
_entity_poly.entity_id
_entity_poly.type
_entity_poly.pdbx_seq_one_letter_code
_entity_poly.pdbx_strand_id
1 'polypeptide(L)'
;MRVFRSLLLLTLFAPTAFADGSYQVEMILFRQLGEPAATRQFAPEGWAADAQRIDAQNERSVALSDLAGKLEASGTYKVLLHRAWSQNLTAEPGKMAISSGQEQLGHFPIEGTLSIGIARFTDIAADFWVNQLDSQGVLLSSERMKQTTRVKNGELIYMDYGSLAMLIKISPL
;
A
#
# COMPACT_ATOMS: atom_id res chain seq x y z
N MET A 1 60.08 -18.36 -14.67
CA MET A 1 58.91 -18.71 -13.83
C MET A 1 58.31 -17.40 -13.34
N ARG A 2 57.21 -16.89 -13.93
CA ARG A 2 55.81 -16.97 -13.43
C ARG A 2 55.76 -16.73 -11.90
N VAL A 3 55.00 -15.77 -11.37
CA VAL A 3 53.55 -15.87 -11.17
C VAL A 3 52.89 -14.48 -11.13
N PHE A 4 51.90 -14.26 -11.98
CA PHE A 4 50.89 -13.20 -11.84
C PHE A 4 49.95 -13.59 -10.68
N ARG A 5 49.88 -12.76 -9.63
CA ARG A 5 48.85 -12.88 -8.58
C ARG A 5 47.68 -11.97 -8.93
N SER A 6 46.71 -12.50 -9.65
CA SER A 6 45.42 -11.85 -9.83
C SER A 6 44.51 -12.27 -8.68
N LEU A 7 44.32 -11.39 -7.69
CA LEU A 7 43.22 -11.53 -6.72
C LEU A 7 41.92 -11.19 -7.44
N LEU A 8 41.14 -12.22 -7.76
CA LEU A 8 39.79 -12.07 -8.29
C LEU A 8 38.83 -11.89 -7.10
N LEU A 9 38.40 -10.65 -6.82
CA LEU A 9 37.31 -10.40 -5.88
C LEU A 9 36.00 -10.84 -6.52
N LEU A 10 35.44 -11.96 -6.07
CA LEU A 10 34.04 -12.30 -6.32
C LEU A 10 33.16 -11.37 -5.47
N THR A 11 32.56 -10.35 -6.08
CA THR A 11 31.41 -9.66 -5.51
C THR A 11 30.19 -10.55 -5.66
N LEU A 12 29.78 -11.23 -4.58
CA LEU A 12 28.49 -11.91 -4.53
C LEU A 12 27.37 -10.85 -4.58
N PHE A 13 26.76 -10.65 -5.75
CA PHE A 13 25.41 -10.12 -5.82
C PHE A 13 24.47 -11.25 -5.40
N ALA A 14 24.28 -11.43 -4.10
CA ALA A 14 23.28 -12.36 -3.61
C ALA A 14 21.90 -11.85 -4.05
N PRO A 15 21.13 -12.60 -4.86
CA PRO A 15 19.75 -12.24 -5.12
C PRO A 15 19.03 -12.23 -3.76
N THR A 16 18.28 -11.15 -3.49
CA THR A 16 17.40 -11.09 -2.32
C THR A 16 16.42 -12.25 -2.43
N ALA A 17 16.62 -13.28 -1.59
CA ALA A 17 15.69 -14.38 -1.49
C ALA A 17 14.45 -13.87 -0.75
N PHE A 18 13.33 -13.81 -1.46
CA PHE A 18 12.04 -13.49 -0.86
C PHE A 18 11.47 -14.79 -0.29
N ALA A 19 11.45 -14.87 1.04
CA ALA A 19 10.91 -15.97 1.82
C ALA A 19 9.93 -15.43 2.86
N ASP A 20 9.26 -16.32 3.58
CA ASP A 20 8.51 -15.96 4.78
C ASP A 20 9.41 -15.13 5.71
N GLY A 21 8.94 -13.97 6.16
CA GLY A 21 9.80 -13.03 6.90
C GLY A 21 9.17 -11.69 7.17
N SER A 22 9.95 -10.80 7.78
CA SER A 22 9.52 -9.42 8.08
C SER A 22 9.79 -8.52 6.88
N TYR A 23 8.78 -7.76 6.49
CA TYR A 23 8.82 -6.83 5.37
C TYR A 23 8.30 -5.47 5.78
N GLN A 24 8.84 -4.42 5.17
CA GLN A 24 8.22 -3.11 5.14
C GLN A 24 7.24 -3.06 3.97
N VAL A 25 5.98 -2.83 4.28
CA VAL A 25 4.96 -2.48 3.31
C VAL A 25 4.79 -0.97 3.36
N GLU A 26 4.89 -0.32 2.22
CA GLU A 26 4.65 1.11 2.08
C GLU A 26 3.66 1.38 0.96
N MET A 27 2.64 2.20 1.21
CA MET A 27 1.60 2.54 0.25
C MET A 27 1.35 4.05 0.17
N ILE A 28 0.97 4.50 -1.01
CA ILE A 28 0.43 5.82 -1.29
C ILE A 28 -0.91 5.64 -2.01
N LEU A 29 -2.02 6.02 -1.38
CA LEU A 29 -3.32 6.16 -2.04
C LEU A 29 -3.50 7.63 -2.45
N PHE A 30 -3.88 7.86 -3.69
CA PHE A 30 -4.05 9.20 -4.23
C PHE A 30 -5.22 9.26 -5.21
N ARG A 31 -5.66 10.49 -5.49
CA ARG A 31 -6.76 10.81 -6.41
C ARG A 31 -6.24 11.62 -7.59
N GLN A 32 -6.72 11.32 -8.79
CA GLN A 32 -6.60 12.20 -9.93
C GLN A 32 -7.68 13.29 -9.86
N LEU A 33 -7.26 14.56 -9.90
CA LEU A 33 -8.14 15.71 -9.86
C LEU A 33 -8.84 15.88 -11.22
N GLY A 34 -10.12 16.27 -11.19
CA GLY A 34 -10.93 16.46 -12.39
C GLY A 34 -11.60 15.19 -12.94
N GLU A 35 -11.18 14.01 -12.49
CA GLU A 35 -11.82 12.75 -12.87
C GLU A 35 -13.05 12.46 -11.96
N PRO A 36 -14.20 12.05 -12.53
CA PRO A 36 -15.35 11.66 -11.75
C PRO A 36 -15.09 10.35 -11.00
N ALA A 37 -15.71 10.19 -9.83
CA ALA A 37 -15.63 8.97 -9.04
C ALA A 37 -15.96 7.72 -9.89
N ALA A 38 -15.00 6.80 -10.00
CA ALA A 38 -15.12 5.59 -10.81
C ALA A 38 -16.23 4.66 -10.30
N THR A 39 -16.44 4.63 -8.98
CA THR A 39 -17.53 3.90 -8.32
C THR A 39 -18.18 4.76 -7.25
N ARG A 40 -19.41 4.40 -6.88
CA ARG A 40 -20.13 5.00 -5.75
C ARG A 40 -20.71 3.88 -4.90
N GLN A 41 -19.92 3.41 -3.94
CA GLN A 41 -20.31 2.30 -3.07
C GLN A 41 -19.79 2.58 -1.67
N PHE A 42 -20.67 2.52 -0.68
CA PHE A 42 -20.30 2.66 0.73
C PHE A 42 -19.59 1.41 1.26
N ALA A 43 -18.75 1.60 2.28
CA ALA A 43 -18.17 0.49 3.00
C ALA A 43 -19.28 -0.30 3.71
N PRO A 44 -19.27 -1.65 3.66
CA PRO A 44 -20.19 -2.44 4.46
C PRO A 44 -19.89 -2.26 5.95
N GLU A 45 -20.89 -2.52 6.79
CA GLU A 45 -20.64 -2.66 8.23
C GLU A 45 -19.60 -3.76 8.47
N GLY A 46 -18.69 -3.52 9.42
CA GLY A 46 -17.63 -4.47 9.74
C GLY A 46 -16.65 -4.71 8.59
N TRP A 47 -16.40 -3.73 7.72
CA TRP A 47 -15.44 -3.81 6.60
C TRP A 47 -14.05 -4.34 7.02
N ALA A 48 -13.67 -4.18 8.29
CA ALA A 48 -12.40 -4.61 8.87
C ALA A 48 -12.47 -5.92 9.68
N ALA A 49 -13.61 -6.62 9.74
CA ALA A 49 -13.86 -7.67 10.74
C ALA A 49 -12.87 -8.85 10.68
N ASP A 50 -12.35 -9.18 9.50
CA ASP A 50 -11.40 -10.26 9.24
C ASP A 50 -9.95 -9.76 9.04
N ALA A 51 -9.69 -8.48 9.33
CA ALA A 51 -8.42 -7.83 9.07
C ALA A 51 -7.69 -7.45 10.36
N GLN A 52 -6.38 -7.68 10.38
CA GLN A 52 -5.51 -7.27 11.49
C GLN A 52 -5.28 -5.76 11.44
N ARG A 53 -5.19 -5.11 12.60
CA ARG A 53 -4.81 -3.68 12.66
C ARG A 53 -3.30 -3.53 12.67
N ILE A 54 -2.83 -2.40 12.15
CA ILE A 54 -1.41 -2.03 12.24
C ILE A 54 -1.15 -1.52 13.66
N ASP A 55 -0.37 -2.26 14.44
CA ASP A 55 0.06 -1.83 15.77
C ASP A 55 1.04 -0.66 15.68
N ALA A 56 0.99 0.25 16.66
CA ALA A 56 1.85 1.44 16.68
C ALA A 56 3.35 1.11 16.63
N GLN A 57 3.76 -0.04 17.17
CA GLN A 57 5.15 -0.54 17.17
C GLN A 57 5.59 -1.04 15.78
N ASN A 58 4.63 -1.37 14.92
CA ASN A 58 4.86 -1.81 13.56
C ASN A 58 4.89 -0.64 12.57
N GLU A 59 4.52 0.58 12.95
CA GLU A 59 4.68 1.75 12.09
C GLU A 59 6.14 1.95 11.68
N ARG A 60 6.36 2.39 10.44
CA ARG A 60 7.69 2.66 9.88
C ARG A 60 7.70 4.04 9.22
N SER A 61 8.90 4.58 9.07
CA SER A 61 9.10 5.79 8.28
C SER A 61 8.81 5.51 6.81
N VAL A 62 8.11 6.45 6.18
CA VAL A 62 7.86 6.43 4.73
C VAL A 62 9.16 6.73 3.96
N ALA A 63 9.46 5.95 2.93
CA ALA A 63 10.62 6.11 2.06
C ALA A 63 10.28 6.70 0.68
N LEU A 64 8.99 6.74 0.31
CA LEU A 64 8.49 7.24 -0.97
C LEU A 64 8.08 8.73 -0.92
N SER A 65 8.57 9.51 0.04
CA SER A 65 8.19 10.92 0.22
C SER A 65 8.51 11.80 -1.00
N ASP A 66 9.63 11.57 -1.67
CA ASP A 66 9.98 12.29 -2.91
C ASP A 66 8.96 12.00 -4.03
N LEU A 67 8.46 10.77 -4.10
CA LEU A 67 7.45 10.39 -5.08
C LEU A 67 6.08 11.00 -4.74
N ALA A 68 5.69 10.96 -3.47
CA ALA A 68 4.49 11.65 -2.98
C ALA A 68 4.55 13.16 -3.27
N GLY A 69 5.70 13.80 -3.03
CA GLY A 69 5.92 15.20 -3.35
C GLY A 69 5.81 15.52 -4.84
N LYS A 70 6.30 14.65 -5.72
CA LYS A 70 6.13 14.79 -7.18
C LYS A 70 4.68 14.65 -7.63
N LEU A 71 3.91 13.74 -7.01
CA LEU A 71 2.48 13.59 -7.28
C LEU A 71 1.74 14.89 -6.96
N GLU A 72 1.94 15.46 -5.76
CA GLU A 72 1.33 16.73 -5.35
C GLU A 72 1.78 17.90 -6.24
N ALA A 73 3.09 17.99 -6.53
CA ALA A 73 3.65 19.09 -7.33
C ALA A 73 3.14 19.11 -8.79
N SER A 74 2.62 17.99 -9.30
CA SER A 74 2.03 17.93 -10.64
C SER A 74 0.75 18.77 -10.81
N GLY A 75 0.08 19.11 -9.70
CA GLY A 75 -1.26 19.72 -9.72
C GLY A 75 -2.37 18.82 -10.28
N THR A 76 -2.05 17.60 -10.71
CA THR A 76 -2.99 16.63 -11.29
C THR A 76 -3.45 15.60 -10.27
N TYR A 77 -2.64 15.35 -9.24
CA TYR A 77 -2.92 14.36 -8.22
C TYR A 77 -2.98 14.98 -6.83
N LYS A 78 -3.78 14.37 -5.96
CA LYS A 78 -3.85 14.65 -4.53
C LYS A 78 -3.56 13.36 -3.75
N VAL A 79 -2.52 13.35 -2.93
CA VAL A 79 -2.22 12.26 -2.01
C VAL A 79 -3.26 12.26 -0.90
N LEU A 80 -3.91 11.12 -0.72
CA LEU A 80 -4.96 10.93 0.28
C LEU A 80 -4.41 10.23 1.53
N LEU A 81 -3.52 9.27 1.34
CA LEU A 81 -2.92 8.49 2.41
C LEU A 81 -1.51 8.04 2.01
N HIS A 82 -0.54 8.23 2.90
CA HIS A 82 0.82 7.69 2.75
C HIS A 82 1.23 7.01 4.06
N ARG A 83 1.41 5.69 4.04
CA ARG A 83 1.75 4.91 5.23
C ARG A 83 2.81 3.86 4.94
N ALA A 84 3.61 3.55 5.96
CA ALA A 84 4.53 2.42 5.95
C ALA A 84 4.45 1.67 7.29
N TRP A 85 4.49 0.34 7.24
CA TRP A 85 4.53 -0.52 8.43
C TRP A 85 5.36 -1.78 8.17
N SER A 86 5.79 -2.44 9.24
CA SER A 86 6.36 -3.78 9.18
C SER A 86 5.29 -4.84 9.33
N GLN A 87 5.35 -5.87 8.51
CA GLN A 87 4.46 -7.03 8.57
C GLN A 87 5.25 -8.30 8.30
N ASN A 88 4.92 -9.37 9.02
CA ASN A 88 5.38 -10.70 8.65
C ASN A 88 4.54 -11.21 7.49
N LEU A 89 5.15 -11.43 6.34
CA LEU A 89 4.49 -11.92 5.14
C LEU A 89 4.87 -13.38 4.90
N THR A 90 3.89 -14.16 4.44
CA THR A 90 4.05 -15.56 4.03
C THR A 90 3.34 -15.80 2.70
N ALA A 91 3.41 -17.02 2.18
CA ALA A 91 2.62 -17.41 1.00
C ALA A 91 1.10 -17.31 1.24
N GLU A 92 0.61 -17.44 2.48
CA GLU A 92 -0.79 -17.21 2.83
C GLU A 92 -1.05 -15.69 2.97
N PRO A 93 -2.02 -15.13 2.22
CA PRO A 93 -2.27 -13.68 2.27
C PRO A 93 -2.74 -13.20 3.64
N GLY A 94 -1.95 -12.35 4.28
CA GLY A 94 -2.33 -11.64 5.50
C GLY A 94 -3.10 -10.36 5.17
N LYS A 95 -4.27 -10.17 5.78
CA LYS A 95 -5.16 -9.02 5.57
C LYS A 95 -4.99 -7.97 6.67
N MET A 96 -4.66 -6.74 6.27
CA MET A 96 -4.51 -5.59 7.16
C MET A 96 -5.64 -4.59 6.98
N ALA A 97 -6.17 -4.05 8.08
CA ALA A 97 -7.10 -2.93 8.12
C ALA A 97 -6.31 -1.61 8.17
N ILE A 98 -6.67 -0.68 7.30
CA ILE A 98 -6.01 0.60 7.14
C ILE A 98 -7.08 1.68 7.15
N SER A 99 -6.93 2.65 8.05
CA SER A 99 -7.78 3.83 8.10
C SER A 99 -6.98 5.11 8.31
N SER A 100 -7.59 6.24 7.97
CA SER A 100 -7.04 7.59 8.17
C SER A 100 -8.14 8.61 8.38
N GLY A 101 -7.83 9.63 9.19
CA GLY A 101 -8.76 10.63 9.66
C GLY A 101 -9.48 10.23 10.94
N GLN A 102 -10.35 11.12 11.43
CA GLN A 102 -11.14 10.87 12.63
C GLN A 102 -12.34 9.98 12.30
N GLU A 103 -12.56 8.94 13.10
CA GLU A 103 -13.76 8.10 13.00
C GLU A 103 -15.01 8.90 13.39
N GLN A 104 -16.04 8.82 12.56
CA GLN A 104 -17.33 9.45 12.78
C GLN A 104 -18.43 8.48 12.39
N LEU A 105 -19.35 8.19 13.34
CA LEU A 105 -20.48 7.29 13.14
C LEU A 105 -20.08 5.92 12.53
N GLY A 106 -18.90 5.40 12.88
CA GLY A 106 -18.40 4.10 12.40
C GLY A 106 -17.67 4.13 11.06
N HIS A 107 -17.44 5.31 10.49
CA HIS A 107 -16.70 5.50 9.23
C HIS A 107 -15.48 6.41 9.41
N PHE A 108 -14.42 6.11 8.68
CA PHE A 108 -13.27 7.00 8.55
C PHE A 108 -13.32 7.75 7.21
N PRO A 109 -12.73 8.96 7.09
CA PRO A 109 -12.53 9.62 5.79
C PRO A 109 -11.83 8.72 4.76
N ILE A 110 -10.91 7.87 5.20
CA ILE A 110 -10.34 6.79 4.39
C ILE A 110 -10.36 5.52 5.23
N GLU A 111 -10.89 4.46 4.67
CA GLU A 111 -10.92 3.12 5.27
C GLU A 111 -10.73 2.04 4.21
N GLY A 112 -10.19 0.90 4.58
CA GLY A 112 -9.96 -0.16 3.62
C GLY A 112 -9.09 -1.29 4.15
N THR A 113 -8.98 -2.32 3.34
CA THR A 113 -8.17 -3.48 3.62
C THR A 113 -7.14 -3.73 2.54
N LEU A 114 -5.99 -4.26 2.96
CA LEU A 114 -4.91 -4.65 2.09
C LEU A 114 -4.47 -6.07 2.46
N SER A 115 -4.66 -7.00 1.54
CA SER A 115 -4.19 -8.38 1.68
C SER A 115 -2.93 -8.60 0.86
N ILE A 116 -1.90 -9.16 1.47
CA ILE A 116 -0.61 -9.42 0.82
C ILE A 116 -0.17 -10.85 1.11
N GLY A 117 0.10 -11.62 0.05
CA GLY A 117 0.83 -12.90 0.12
C GLY A 117 2.13 -12.81 -0.68
N ILE A 118 3.22 -13.37 -0.15
CA ILE A 118 4.53 -13.37 -0.81
C ILE A 118 5.07 -14.79 -0.96
N ALA A 119 5.38 -15.17 -2.20
CA ALA A 119 6.07 -16.40 -2.55
C ALA A 119 7.03 -16.11 -3.70
N ARG A 120 6.97 -16.87 -4.81
CA ARG A 120 7.68 -16.53 -6.05
C ARG A 120 7.21 -15.18 -6.65
N PHE A 121 5.97 -14.83 -6.38
CA PHE A 121 5.33 -13.57 -6.75
C PHE A 121 4.68 -12.97 -5.51
N THR A 122 4.40 -11.68 -5.57
CA THR A 122 3.58 -11.01 -4.57
C THR A 122 2.16 -10.91 -5.09
N ASP A 123 1.21 -11.45 -4.33
CA ASP A 123 -0.21 -11.25 -4.52
C ASP A 123 -0.68 -10.10 -3.63
N ILE A 124 -1.36 -9.13 -4.24
CA ILE A 124 -1.86 -7.95 -3.53
C ILE A 124 -3.33 -7.78 -3.88
N ALA A 125 -4.18 -7.66 -2.86
CA ALA A 125 -5.57 -7.25 -3.00
C ALA A 125 -5.83 -6.01 -2.14
N ALA A 126 -6.24 -4.93 -2.78
CA ALA A 126 -6.59 -3.66 -2.14
C ALA A 126 -8.10 -3.41 -2.28
N ASP A 127 -8.75 -3.02 -1.19
CA ASP A 127 -10.16 -2.67 -1.14
C ASP A 127 -10.36 -1.47 -0.22
N PHE A 128 -10.48 -0.27 -0.79
CA PHE A 128 -10.48 1.01 -0.08
C PHE A 128 -11.71 1.83 -0.40
N TRP A 129 -12.15 2.63 0.56
CA TRP A 129 -13.22 3.61 0.47
C TRP A 129 -12.66 4.98 0.84
N VAL A 130 -12.92 5.95 -0.02
CA VAL A 130 -12.67 7.36 0.23
C VAL A 130 -14.01 8.03 0.48
N ASN A 131 -14.24 8.37 1.73
CA ASN A 131 -15.52 8.83 2.25
C ASN A 131 -15.56 10.36 2.33
N GLN A 132 -16.68 10.94 1.93
CA GLN A 132 -17.00 12.33 2.19
C GLN A 132 -18.02 12.38 3.32
N LEU A 133 -17.60 12.93 4.44
CA LEU A 133 -18.41 13.12 5.65
C LEU A 133 -18.77 14.61 5.77
N ASP A 134 -19.97 14.91 6.24
CA ASP A 134 -20.33 16.28 6.61
C ASP A 134 -19.75 16.68 7.98
N SER A 135 -20.04 17.89 8.46
CA SER A 135 -19.51 18.37 9.74
C SER A 135 -20.10 17.65 10.96
N GLN A 136 -21.21 16.92 10.77
CA GLN A 136 -21.87 16.10 11.77
C GLN A 136 -21.41 14.63 11.70
N GLY A 137 -20.57 14.27 10.72
CA GLY A 137 -20.08 12.92 10.52
C GLY A 137 -21.00 12.02 9.72
N VAL A 138 -22.02 12.57 9.06
CA VAL A 138 -22.91 11.81 8.18
C VAL A 138 -22.20 11.55 6.85
N LEU A 139 -22.28 10.32 6.37
CA LEU A 139 -21.67 9.89 5.12
C LEU A 139 -22.47 10.39 3.92
N LEU A 140 -21.92 11.36 3.19
CA LEU A 140 -22.53 11.98 2.01
C LEU A 140 -22.28 11.18 0.74
N SER A 141 -21.05 10.71 0.56
CA SER A 141 -20.66 9.88 -0.57
C SER A 141 -19.44 9.03 -0.23
N SER A 142 -19.26 7.95 -0.97
CA SER A 142 -18.12 7.05 -0.83
C SER A 142 -17.72 6.51 -2.18
N GLU A 143 -16.43 6.61 -2.47
CA GLU A 143 -15.82 6.06 -3.68
C GLU A 143 -14.96 4.86 -3.30
N ARG A 144 -15.24 3.72 -3.93
CA ARG A 144 -14.54 2.46 -3.67
C ARG A 144 -13.48 2.19 -4.71
N MET A 145 -12.27 1.85 -4.28
CA MET A 145 -11.22 1.25 -5.09
C MET A 145 -11.10 -0.23 -4.71
N LYS A 146 -11.32 -1.14 -5.67
CA LYS A 146 -11.09 -2.58 -5.46
C LYS A 146 -10.26 -3.19 -6.57
N GLN A 147 -9.03 -3.57 -6.25
CA GLN A 147 -8.05 -4.08 -7.22
C GLN A 147 -7.30 -5.31 -6.68
N THR A 148 -6.96 -6.24 -7.55
CA THR A 148 -6.08 -7.36 -7.25
C THR A 148 -5.00 -7.46 -8.33
N THR A 149 -3.75 -7.69 -7.92
CA THR A 149 -2.64 -7.84 -8.85
C THR A 149 -1.64 -8.89 -8.35
N ARG A 150 -0.92 -9.50 -9.30
CA ARG A 150 0.19 -10.40 -9.05
C ARG A 150 1.42 -9.87 -9.77
N VAL A 151 2.50 -9.64 -9.01
CA VAL A 151 3.68 -8.92 -9.48
C VAL A 151 4.96 -9.59 -9.02
N LYS A 152 6.09 -9.22 -9.64
CA LYS A 152 7.40 -9.69 -9.17
C LYS A 152 7.72 -9.01 -7.84
N ASN A 153 8.42 -9.73 -6.98
CA ASN A 153 8.76 -9.25 -5.65
C ASN A 153 9.72 -8.05 -5.72
N GLY A 154 9.54 -7.09 -4.82
CA GLY A 154 10.40 -5.91 -4.70
C GLY A 154 10.12 -4.77 -5.69
N GLU A 155 9.21 -4.95 -6.64
CA GLU A 155 8.82 -3.88 -7.57
C GLU A 155 7.93 -2.83 -6.89
N LEU A 156 8.05 -1.57 -7.35
CA LEU A 156 7.05 -0.54 -7.04
C LEU A 156 5.86 -0.75 -7.97
N ILE A 157 4.68 -0.91 -7.39
CA ILE A 157 3.49 -1.36 -8.12
C ILE A 157 2.49 -0.22 -8.17
N TYR A 158 2.00 0.07 -9.37
CA TYR A 158 0.95 1.03 -9.62
C TYR A 158 -0.38 0.30 -9.87
N MET A 159 -1.42 0.69 -9.14
CA MET A 159 -2.78 0.18 -9.25
C MET A 159 -3.73 1.32 -9.59
N ASP A 160 -4.08 1.45 -10.87
CA ASP A 160 -5.06 2.42 -11.36
C ASP A 160 -6.49 1.91 -11.16
N TYR A 161 -7.39 2.78 -10.71
CA TYR A 161 -8.82 2.53 -10.56
C TYR A 161 -9.64 3.78 -10.93
N GLY A 162 -9.29 4.43 -12.05
CA GLY A 162 -10.00 5.59 -12.58
C GLY A 162 -9.58 6.87 -11.86
N SER A 163 -10.46 7.44 -11.04
CA SER A 163 -10.15 8.63 -10.24
C SER A 163 -9.30 8.35 -9.01
N LEU A 164 -9.20 7.10 -8.56
CA LEU A 164 -8.32 6.66 -7.48
C LEU A 164 -7.21 5.78 -8.02
N ALA A 165 -6.03 5.91 -7.43
CA ALA A 165 -4.93 5.02 -7.70
C ALA A 165 -4.07 4.79 -6.46
N MET A 166 -3.33 3.69 -6.46
CA MET A 166 -2.42 3.33 -5.38
C MET A 166 -1.04 2.98 -5.93
N LEU A 167 -0.01 3.46 -5.24
CA LEU A 167 1.35 2.96 -5.33
C LEU A 167 1.66 2.12 -4.10
N ILE A 168 2.27 0.97 -4.28
CA ILE A 168 2.69 0.10 -3.18
C ILE A 168 4.07 -0.49 -3.43
N LYS A 169 4.90 -0.53 -2.38
CA LYS A 169 6.22 -1.17 -2.39
C LYS A 169 6.34 -2.08 -1.18
N ILE A 170 6.86 -3.29 -1.41
CA ILE A 170 7.12 -4.28 -0.37
C ILE A 170 8.62 -4.59 -0.40
N SER A 171 9.30 -4.28 0.69
CA SER A 171 10.77 -4.42 0.81
C SER A 171 11.13 -5.30 2.00
N PRO A 172 12.10 -6.21 1.89
CA PRO A 172 12.61 -6.95 3.06
C PRO A 172 13.14 -5.97 4.14
N LEU A 173 12.93 -6.31 5.41
CA LEU A 173 13.53 -5.61 6.56
C LEU A 173 14.84 -6.24 7.02
#